data_AF-U9SZ90-F1
#
_entry.id   AF-U9SZ90-F1
#
_cell.length_a   1.000
_cell.length_b   1.000
_cell.length_c   1.000
_cell.angle_alpha   90.00
_cell.angle_beta   90.00
_cell.angle_gamma   90.00
#
_symmetry.space_group_name_H-M   'P 1'
#
loop_
_entity.id
_entity.type
_entity.pdbx_description
1 polymer ?
#
loop_
_entity_poly.entity_id
_entity_poly.type
_entity_poly.pdbx_seq_one_letter_code
_entity_poly.pdbx_strand_id
1 'polypeptide(L)' 'FPQLEETLALWFNKAIKHNLIVIGEILKTKSHAIANILNIDNFNGSDGWLSNFKK' A
#
# COMPACT_ATOMS: atom_id res chain seq x y z
N PHE A 1 2.27 5.70 -8.28
CA PHE A 1 0.91 6.20 -7.99
C PHE A 1 1.00 7.12 -6.78
N PRO A 2 1.35 8.41 -6.95
CA PRO A 2 1.82 9.24 -5.83
C PRO A 2 0.83 9.35 -4.66
N GLN A 3 -0.45 9.62 -4.93
CA GLN A 3 -1.48 9.75 -3.90
C GLN A 3 -1.78 8.43 -3.17
N LEU A 4 -1.73 7.31 -3.89
CA LEU A 4 -1.87 5.96 -3.33
C LEU A 4 -0.69 5.64 -2.41
N GLU A 5 0.53 5.89 -2.87
CA GLU A 5 1.77 5.64 -2.14
C GLU A 5 1.85 6.48 -0.87
N GLU A 6 1.47 7.76 -0.93
CA GLU A 6 1.40 8.64 0.24
C GLU A 6 0.39 8.13 1.28
N THR A 7 -0.83 7.80 0.84
CA THR A 7 -1.89 7.27 1.73
C THR A 7 -1.46 5.94 2.35
N LEU A 8 -0.84 5.07 1.56
CA LEU A 8 -0.35 3.77 2.02
C LEU A 8 0.82 3.92 2.99
N ALA A 9 1.74 4.86 2.76
CA ALA A 9 2.86 5.16 3.66
C ALA A 9 2.36 5.68 5.01
N LEU A 10 1.35 6.56 5.03
CA LEU A 10 0.72 7.03 6.27
C LEU A 10 0.09 5.86 7.05
N TRP A 11 -0.64 5.00 6.36
CA TRP A 11 -1.21 3.80 6.98
C TRP A 11 -0.13 2.85 7.50
N PHE A 12 0.92 2.60 6.70
CA PHE A 12 2.03 1.72 7.07
C PHE A 12 2.76 2.22 8.31
N ASN A 13 3.09 3.51 8.34
CA ASN A 13 3.71 4.15 9.50
C ASN A 13 2.86 4.02 10.76
N LYS A 14 1.52 4.15 10.63
CA LYS A 14 0.60 3.89 11.74
C LYS A 14 0.65 2.42 12.16
N ALA A 15 0.59 1.48 11.22
CA ALA A 15 0.64 0.05 11.52
C ALA A 15 1.91 -0.35 12.29
N ILE A 16 3.08 0.15 11.86
CA ILE A 16 4.35 -0.08 12.55
C ILE A 16 4.36 0.54 13.95
N LYS A 17 3.85 1.76 14.13
CA LYS A 17 3.72 2.39 15.46
C LYS A 17 2.84 1.58 16.43
N HIS A 18 1.89 0.81 15.90
CA HIS A 18 1.05 -0.10 16.68
C HIS A 18 1.63 -1.52 16.81
N ASN A 19 2.91 -1.73 16.46
CA ASN A 19 3.59 -3.03 16.46
C ASN A 19 2.90 -4.10 15.60
N LEU A 20 2.20 -3.70 14.53
CA LEU A 20 1.60 -4.65 13.60
C LEU A 20 2.64 -5.15 12.61
N ILE A 21 2.67 -6.46 12.38
CA ILE A 21 3.50 -7.08 11.34
C ILE A 21 2.79 -6.92 10.00
N VAL A 22 3.38 -6.11 9.12
CA VAL A 22 2.85 -5.90 7.76
C VAL A 22 3.67 -6.72 6.76
N ILE A 23 3.15 -7.88 6.38
CA ILE A 23 3.73 -8.71 5.32
C ILE A 23 3.30 -8.23 3.92
N GLY A 24 3.96 -8.75 2.88
CA GLY A 24 3.71 -8.36 1.48
C GLY A 24 2.25 -8.50 1.04
N GLU A 25 1.56 -9.57 1.45
CA GLU A 25 0.14 -9.76 1.15
C GLU A 25 -0.75 -8.70 1.80
N ILE A 26 -0.55 -8.41 3.10
CA ILE A 26 -1.32 -7.37 3.81
C ILE A 26 -1.13 -6.01 3.14
N LEU A 27 0.12 -5.71 2.77
CA LEU A 27 0.47 -4.47 2.08
C LEU A 27 -0.22 -4.36 0.71
N LYS A 28 -0.27 -5.47 -0.05
CA LYS A 28 -0.94 -5.56 -1.35
C LYS A 28 -2.46 -5.46 -1.24
N THR A 29 -3.08 -6.16 -0.29
CA THR A 29 -4.52 -6.03 -0.01
C THR A 29 -4.87 -4.60 0.36
N LYS A 30 -4.04 -3.95 1.18
CA LYS A 30 -4.29 -2.58 1.59
C LYS A 30 -4.10 -1.58 0.45
N SER A 31 -3.10 -1.77 -0.40
CA SER A 31 -2.90 -0.91 -1.57
C SER A 31 -4.08 -1.00 -2.54
N HIS A 32 -4.64 -2.19 -2.77
CA HIS A 32 -5.88 -2.32 -3.55
C HIS A 32 -7.08 -1.62 -2.93
N ALA A 33 -7.26 -1.75 -1.61
CA ALA A 33 -8.34 -1.05 -0.91
C ALA A 33 -8.22 0.48 -1.06
N ILE A 34 -7.00 1.02 -0.94
CA ILE A 34 -6.74 2.45 -1.12
C ILE A 34 -6.95 2.86 -2.59
N ALA A 35 -6.53 2.03 -3.56
CA ALA A 35 -6.74 2.30 -4.97
C ALA A 35 -8.24 2.43 -5.30
N ASN A 36 -9.07 1.54 -4.75
CA ASN A 36 -10.52 1.60 -4.91
C ASN A 36 -11.11 2.88 -4.30
N ILE A 37 -10.65 3.30 -3.11
CA ILE A 37 -11.10 4.54 -2.46
C ILE A 37 -10.72 5.78 -3.30
N LEU A 38 -9.55 5.73 -3.96
CA LEU A 38 -9.05 6.80 -4.81
C LEU A 38 -9.57 6.73 -6.25
N ASN A 39 -10.43 5.77 -6.59
CA ASN A 39 -10.91 5.50 -7.95
C ASN A 39 -9.77 5.30 -8.97
N ILE A 40 -8.74 4.54 -8.58
CA ILE A 40 -7.61 4.18 -9.43
C ILE A 40 -7.83 2.76 -9.97
N ASP A 41 -8.59 2.65 -11.06
CA ASP A 41 -9.02 1.36 -11.62
C ASP A 41 -7.87 0.54 -12.25
N ASN A 42 -6.81 1.22 -12.69
CA ASN A 42 -5.67 0.59 -13.36
C ASN A 42 -4.56 0.12 -12.39
N PHE A 43 -4.84 0.09 -11.09
CA PHE A 43 -3.88 -0.36 -10.09
C PHE A 43 -3.95 -1.88 -9.88
N ASN A 44 -2.90 -2.59 -10.28
CA ASN A 44 -2.82 -4.06 -10.18
C ASN A 44 -1.95 -4.57 -9.02
N GLY A 45 -1.35 -3.67 -8.22
CA GLY A 45 -0.46 -4.06 -7.12
C GLY A 45 0.66 -5.02 -7.53
N SER A 46 1.24 -4.85 -8.72
CA SER A 46 2.29 -5.74 -9.24
C SER A 46 3.46 -5.90 -8.28
N ASP A 47 4.14 -7.04 -8.34
CA ASP A 47 5.27 -7.34 -7.46
C ASP A 47 6.44 -6.35 -7.67
N GLY A 48 6.60 -5.84 -8.89
CA GLY A 48 7.56 -4.76 -9.20
C GLY A 48 7.21 -3.44 -8.52
N TRP A 49 5.92 -3.05 -8.52
CA TRP A 49 5.47 -1.88 -7.77
C TRP A 49 5.63 -2.08 -6.25
N LEU A 50 5.27 -3.25 -5.72
CA LEU A 50 5.42 -3.59 -4.30
C LEU A 50 6.89 -3.54 -3.86
N SER A 51 7.80 -4.02 -4.70
CA SER A 51 9.24 -3.97 -4.46
C SER A 51 9.76 -2.53 -4.45
N ASN A 52 9.27 -1.67 -5.35
CA ASN A 52 9.64 -0.25 -5.35
C ASN A 52 9.06 0.53 -4.17
N PHE A 53 7.86 0.18 -3.69
CA PHE A 53 7.27 0.80 -2.49
C PHE A 53 8.04 0.44 -1.20
N LYS A 54 8.66 -0.75 -1.16
CA LYS A 54 9.44 -1.22 0.00
C LYS A 54 10.89 -0.72 0.04
N LYS A 55 11.40 -0.16 -1.06
CA LYS A 55 12.76 0.41 -1.14
C LYS A 55 12.81 1.72 -0.39
#